data_AF-A0A396JZW0-F1
#
_entry.id   AF-A0A396JZW0-F1
#
_cell.length_a   1.000
_cell.length_b   1.000
_cell.length_c   1.000
_cell.angle_alpha   90.00
_cell.angle_beta   90.00
_cell.angle_gamma   90.00
#
_symmetry.space_group_name_H-M   'P 1'
#
loop_
_entity.id
_entity.type
_entity.pdbx_description
1 polymer ?
#
loop_
_entity_poly.entity_id
_entity_poly.type
_entity_poly.pdbx_seq_one_letter_code
_entity_poly.pdbx_strand_id
1 'polypeptide(L)'
;MFSSKREAKFEANFHFSANAWHENRKKWVGDKAMHSPRTPKDPIISWSTSYEDLLSTHEPFAERIPLPEMVDFLVDIWLDEEGTFE
;
A
#
# COMPACT_ATOMS: atom_id res chain seq x y z
N MET A 1 24.38 39.54 19.28
CA MET A 1 24.80 38.17 19.70
C MET A 1 23.62 37.22 19.98
N PHE A 2 22.54 37.63 20.64
CA PHE A 2 21.41 36.74 20.96
C PHE A 2 20.59 36.21 19.76
N SER A 3 20.55 36.93 18.62
CA SER A 3 19.83 36.47 17.41
C SER A 3 20.48 35.24 16.79
N SER A 4 21.80 35.28 16.60
CA SER A 4 22.59 34.19 16.01
C SER A 4 22.49 32.87 16.79
N LYS A 5 22.33 32.93 18.12
CA LYS A 5 22.17 31.73 18.95
C LYS A 5 20.77 31.11 18.85
N ARG A 6 19.74 31.91 18.53
CA ARG A 6 18.39 31.40 18.26
C ARG A 6 18.29 30.78 16.87
N GLU A 7 18.93 31.39 15.88
CA GLU A 7 19.04 30.86 14.52
C GLU A 7 19.78 29.51 14.50
N ALA A 8 20.92 29.40 15.19
CA ALA A 8 21.65 28.13 15.29
C ALA A 8 20.83 27.02 15.99
N LYS A 9 20.04 27.38 17.01
CA LYS A 9 19.15 26.42 17.70
C LYS A 9 17.98 25.99 16.82
N PHE A 10 17.41 26.90 16.04
CA PHE A 10 16.35 26.60 15.09
C PHE A 10 16.85 25.65 14.00
N GLU A 11 18.00 25.94 13.40
CA GLU A 11 18.59 25.11 12.34
C GLU A 11 18.91 23.70 12.85
N ALA A 12 19.50 23.58 14.05
CA ALA A 12 19.75 22.29 14.67
C ALA A 12 18.46 21.48 14.91
N ASN A 13 17.39 22.14 15.36
CA ASN A 13 16.09 21.49 15.56
C ASN A 13 15.45 21.09 14.23
N PHE A 14 15.52 21.94 13.22
CA PHE A 14 14.98 21.66 11.89
C PHE A 14 15.68 20.46 11.25
N HIS A 15 17.01 20.42 11.28
CA HIS A 15 17.79 19.27 10.83
C HIS A 15 17.46 18.01 11.60
N PHE A 16 17.32 18.10 12.93
CA PHE A 16 16.93 16.95 13.75
C PHE A 16 15.56 16.39 13.35
N SER A 17 14.55 17.24 13.19
CA SER A 17 13.21 16.82 12.76
C SER A 17 13.20 16.24 11.34
N ALA A 18 13.91 16.87 10.40
CA ALA A 18 14.02 16.38 9.02
C ALA A 18 14.69 15.00 8.97
N ASN A 19 15.76 14.80 9.75
CA ASN A 19 16.44 13.51 9.86
C ASN A 19 15.54 12.46 10.51
N ALA A 20 14.82 12.81 11.58
CA ALA A 20 13.89 11.89 12.25
C ALA A 20 12.76 11.41 11.31
N TRP A 21 12.20 12.32 10.50
CA TRP A 21 11.22 11.96 9.48
C TRP A 21 11.80 11.03 8.42
N HIS A 22 12.99 11.36 7.90
CA HIS A 22 13.67 10.56 6.88
C HIS A 22 13.96 9.14 7.37
N GLU A 23 14.44 9.01 8.60
CA GLU A 23 14.72 7.71 9.23
C GLU A 23 13.44 6.89 9.48
N ASN A 24 12.36 7.53 9.96
CA ASN A 24 11.07 6.84 10.11
C ASN A 24 10.50 6.38 8.77
N ARG A 25 10.61 7.21 7.72
CA ARG A 25 10.14 6.85 6.39
C ARG A 25 10.91 5.67 5.80
N LYS A 26 12.23 5.63 5.97
CA LYS A 26 13.04 4.48 5.54
C LYS A 26 12.59 3.19 6.23
N LYS A 27 12.35 3.24 7.55
CA LYS A 27 11.83 2.09 8.31
C LYS A 27 10.45 1.63 7.82
N TRP A 28 9.57 2.57 7.45
CA TRP A 28 8.21 2.26 7.01
C TRP A 28 8.14 1.66 5.60
N VAL A 29 8.96 2.16 4.69
CA VAL A 29 9.09 1.60 3.33
C VAL A 29 9.75 0.22 3.38
N GLY A 30 10.57 -0.06 4.40
CA GLY A 30 11.29 -1.32 4.53
C GLY A 30 12.35 -1.52 3.46
N ASP A 31 13.03 -2.66 3.51
CA ASP A 31 14.00 -3.03 2.48
C ASP A 31 13.28 -3.51 1.23
N LYS A 32 13.31 -2.70 0.17
CA LYS A 32 12.78 -3.09 -1.15
C LYS A 32 13.46 -4.36 -1.69
N ALA A 33 14.70 -4.65 -1.25
CA ALA A 33 15.41 -5.87 -1.58
C ALA A 33 14.78 -7.14 -0.95
N MET A 34 13.96 -7.00 0.11
CA MET A 34 13.17 -8.11 0.67
C MET A 34 11.89 -8.38 -0.14
N HIS A 35 11.52 -7.52 -1.08
CA HIS A 35 10.54 -7.88 -2.10
C HIS A 35 11.23 -8.79 -3.13
N SER A 36 11.43 -10.03 -2.72
CA SER A 36 11.72 -11.13 -3.64
C SER A 36 10.75 -11.02 -4.82
N PRO A 37 11.23 -11.11 -6.08
CA PRO A 37 10.35 -11.25 -7.23
C PRO A 37 9.38 -12.39 -6.91
N ARG A 38 8.09 -12.06 -6.75
CA ARG A 38 7.08 -13.07 -6.51
C ARG A 38 7.14 -14.03 -7.69
N THR A 39 7.40 -15.30 -7.39
CA THR A 39 7.24 -16.35 -8.39
C THR A 39 5.81 -16.26 -8.92
N PRO A 40 5.58 -16.47 -10.23
CA PRO A 40 4.22 -16.59 -10.74
C PRO A 40 3.48 -17.64 -9.92
N LYS A 41 2.47 -17.20 -9.17
CA LYS A 41 1.57 -18.04 -8.41
C LYS A 41 0.21 -17.99 -9.09
N ASP A 42 -0.57 -19.03 -8.89
CA ASP A 42 -1.99 -18.99 -9.26
C ASP A 42 -2.68 -17.86 -8.48
N PRO A 43 -3.66 -17.18 -9.11
CA PRO A 43 -4.43 -16.13 -8.45
C PRO A 43 -5.13 -16.69 -7.20
N ILE A 44 -5.15 -15.91 -6.14
CA ILE A 44 -5.78 -16.23 -4.86
C ILE A 44 -7.30 -16.08 -4.98
N ILE A 45 -7.77 -15.09 -5.73
CA ILE A 45 -9.17 -14.91 -6.10
C ILE A 45 -9.45 -15.80 -7.31
N SER A 46 -10.47 -16.65 -7.21
CA SER A 46 -10.92 -17.46 -8.35
C SER A 46 -11.53 -16.56 -9.40
N TRP A 47 -11.29 -16.88 -10.68
CA TRP A 47 -11.99 -16.23 -11.80
C TRP A 47 -13.52 -16.36 -11.73
N SER A 48 -14.02 -17.37 -10.99
CA SER A 48 -15.44 -17.59 -10.78
C SER A 48 -16.01 -16.89 -9.54
N THR A 49 -15.20 -16.13 -8.80
CA THR A 49 -15.64 -15.42 -7.58
C THR A 49 -16.43 -14.18 -7.99
N SER A 50 -17.61 -13.97 -7.41
CA SER A 50 -18.37 -12.71 -7.56
C SER A 50 -18.05 -11.71 -6.45
N TYR A 51 -18.46 -10.45 -6.63
CA TYR A 51 -18.35 -9.43 -5.57
C TYR A 51 -19.07 -9.84 -4.28
N GLU A 52 -20.28 -10.39 -4.42
CA GLU A 52 -21.09 -10.86 -3.30
C GLU A 52 -20.42 -12.02 -2.56
N ASP A 53 -19.73 -12.94 -3.25
CA ASP A 53 -19.00 -14.04 -2.61
C ASP A 53 -17.89 -13.54 -1.68
N LEU A 54 -17.18 -12.46 -2.05
CA LEU A 54 -16.16 -11.83 -1.21
C LEU A 54 -16.76 -11.14 0.02
N LEU A 55 -17.93 -10.53 -0.13
CA LEU A 55 -18.62 -9.85 0.96
C LEU A 55 -19.44 -10.80 1.85
N SER A 56 -19.73 -12.01 1.37
CA SER A 56 -20.51 -13.00 2.09
C SER A 56 -19.79 -13.52 3.35
N THR A 57 -18.48 -13.34 3.46
CA THR A 57 -17.70 -13.78 4.62
C THR A 57 -16.69 -12.72 5.05
N HIS A 58 -16.41 -12.67 6.36
CA HIS A 58 -15.30 -11.86 6.89
C HIS A 58 -14.06 -12.72 7.19
N GLU A 59 -14.00 -13.94 6.66
CA GLU A 59 -12.84 -14.80 6.87
C GLU A 59 -11.64 -14.25 6.08
N PRO A 60 -10.44 -14.22 6.68
CA PRO A 60 -9.24 -13.79 5.98
C PRO A 60 -8.85 -14.82 4.92
N PHE A 61 -8.35 -14.34 3.77
CA PHE A 61 -7.76 -15.21 2.75
C PHE A 61 -6.58 -16.03 3.30
N ALA A 62 -6.43 -17.26 2.78
CA ALA A 62 -5.34 -18.16 3.14
C ALA A 62 -3.96 -17.53 2.87
N GLU A 63 -3.85 -16.69 1.83
CA GLU A 63 -2.67 -15.88 1.52
C GLU A 63 -3.06 -14.41 1.32
N ARG A 64 -2.09 -13.49 1.48
CA ARG A 64 -2.33 -12.07 1.22
C ARG A 64 -2.48 -11.82 -0.28
N ILE A 65 -3.61 -11.24 -0.67
CA ILE A 65 -3.87 -10.90 -2.07
C ILE A 65 -2.92 -9.78 -2.54
N PRO A 66 -2.15 -9.98 -3.62
CA PRO A 66 -1.43 -8.91 -4.29
C PRO A 66 -2.38 -7.80 -4.72
N LEU A 67 -1.98 -6.54 -4.50
CA LEU A 67 -2.80 -5.40 -4.93
C LEU A 67 -3.17 -5.42 -6.43
N PRO A 68 -2.28 -5.81 -7.37
CA PRO A 68 -2.66 -5.91 -8.78
C PRO A 68 -3.81 -6.87 -9.02
N GLU A 69 -3.82 -8.02 -8.35
CA GLU A 69 -4.87 -9.03 -8.48
C GLU A 69 -6.23 -8.52 -7.98
N MET A 70 -6.25 -7.82 -6.84
CA MET A 70 -7.48 -7.16 -6.37
C MET A 70 -7.99 -6.10 -7.35
N VAL A 71 -7.08 -5.36 -8.00
CA VAL A 71 -7.44 -4.32 -8.96
C VAL A 71 -8.00 -4.94 -10.23
N ASP A 72 -7.34 -5.96 -10.79
CA ASP A 72 -7.78 -6.66 -12.00
C ASP A 72 -9.19 -7.26 -11.78
N PHE A 73 -9.39 -7.95 -10.66
CA PHE A 73 -10.70 -8.49 -10.27
C PHE A 73 -11.82 -7.44 -10.18
N LEU A 74 -11.54 -6.28 -9.55
CA LEU A 74 -12.54 -5.21 -9.42
C LEU A 74 -12.87 -4.56 -10.76
N VAL A 75 -11.89 -4.48 -11.67
CA VAL A 75 -12.11 -3.97 -13.03
C VAL A 75 -13.05 -4.91 -13.79
N ASP A 76 -12.84 -6.23 -13.70
CA ASP A 76 -13.68 -7.22 -14.37
C ASP A 76 -15.15 -7.12 -13.89
N ILE A 77 -15.38 -7.05 -12.58
CA ILE A 77 -16.75 -6.88 -12.03
C ILE A 77 -17.37 -5.57 -12.47
N TRP A 78 -16.63 -4.46 -12.37
CA TRP A 78 -17.18 -3.15 -12.69
C TRP A 78 -17.59 -3.05 -14.16
N LEU A 79 -16.78 -3.63 -15.07
CA LEU A 79 -17.09 -3.69 -16.50
C LEU A 79 -18.27 -4.63 -16.81
N ASP A 80 -18.37 -5.77 -16.12
CA ASP A 80 -19.45 -6.74 -16.32
C ASP A 80 -20.80 -6.22 -15.77
N GLU A 81 -20.81 -5.45 -14.66
CA GLU A 81 -22.01 -4.83 -14.10
C GLU A 81 -22.46 -3.57 -14.86
N GLU A 82 -21.56 -2.87 -15.56
CA GLU A 82 -21.90 -1.69 -16.39
C GLU A 82 -22.47 -2.05 -17.79
N GLY A 83 -22.72 -3.33 -18.06
CA GLY A 83 -23.34 -3.82 -19.30
C GLY A 83 -24.85 -3.58 -19.44
N THR A 84 -25.53 -2.97 -18.46
CA THR A 84 -26.98 -2.66 -18.53
C THR A 84 -27.31 -1.20 -18.26
N PHE A 85 -26.58 -0.28 -18.88
CA PHE A 85 -27.05 1.10 -19.06
C PHE A 85 -27.61 1.25 -20.48
N GLU A 86 -28.79 0.66 -20.73
CA GLU A 86 -29.70 1.10 -21.80
C GLU A 86 -30.52 2.32 -21.34
#